data_AF-A0A0C1EBH3-F1
#
_entry.id   AF-A0A0C1EBH3-F1
#
_cell.length_a   1.000
_cell.length_b   1.000
_cell.length_c   1.000
_cell.angle_alpha   90.00
_cell.angle_beta   90.00
_cell.angle_gamma   90.00
#
_symmetry.space_group_name_H-M   'P 1'
#
loop_
_entity.id
_entity.type
_entity.pdbx_description
1 polymer ?
#
loop_
_entity_poly.entity_id
_entity_poly.type
_entity_poly.pdbx_seq_one_letter_code
_entity_poly.pdbx_strand_id
1 'polypeptide(L)'
;MATIDQLDLSVYNLYAIRTKMLEQIDQQLSLKSASSIPPQTQIVDINPKLTELDILLGIVPLHTPWAYFYPPQRIRDLRRSPFAFYRVAPSLGSYEDQEELEATLAAIPCSTAEEEQEKKAITNCFKQISKINEWLGFIVGRIGQFLQG
;
A
#
# COMPACT_ATOMS: atom_id res chain seq x y z
N MET A 1 -1.83 43.47 16.85
CA MET A 1 -2.87 43.16 15.85
C MET A 1 -2.36 43.71 14.54
N ALA A 2 -1.79 42.87 13.67
CA ALA A 2 -1.17 43.32 12.41
C ALA A 2 -2.27 43.43 11.35
N THR A 3 -2.52 44.64 10.85
CA THR A 3 -3.43 44.88 9.73
C THR A 3 -2.66 44.75 8.41
N ILE A 4 -3.35 44.26 7.38
CA ILE A 4 -2.83 43.86 6.06
C ILE A 4 -1.89 44.92 5.44
N ASP A 5 -2.12 46.20 5.71
CA ASP A 5 -1.35 47.33 5.14
C ASP A 5 0.13 47.44 5.59
N GLN A 6 0.59 46.61 6.54
CA GLN A 6 2.01 46.59 6.98
C GLN A 6 2.85 45.48 6.34
N LEU A 7 2.29 44.69 5.42
CA LEU A 7 3.03 43.62 4.74
C LEU A 7 3.85 44.18 3.59
N ASP A 8 5.07 43.66 3.45
CA ASP A 8 5.97 44.02 2.37
C ASP A 8 5.37 43.67 0.99
N LEU A 9 5.66 44.48 -0.03
CA LEU A 9 5.07 44.37 -1.38
C LEU A 9 5.32 42.98 -2.00
N SER A 10 6.42 42.34 -1.59
CA SER A 10 6.78 40.96 -1.94
C SER A 10 5.70 39.93 -1.57
N VAL A 11 5.03 40.11 -0.42
CA VAL A 11 3.97 39.22 0.07
C VAL A 11 2.72 39.34 -0.80
N TYR A 12 2.38 40.56 -1.23
CA TYR A 12 1.26 40.79 -2.15
C TYR A 12 1.49 40.17 -3.53
N ASN A 13 2.71 40.31 -4.06
CA ASN A 13 3.07 39.70 -5.34
C ASN A 13 3.01 38.17 -5.26
N LEU A 14 3.52 37.58 -4.17
CA LEU A 14 3.44 36.13 -3.95
C LEU A 14 1.99 35.65 -3.81
N TYR A 15 1.15 36.42 -3.10
CA TYR A 15 -0.28 36.11 -2.99
C TYR A 15 -0.96 36.15 -4.36
N ALA A 16 -0.76 37.21 -5.15
CA ALA A 16 -1.34 37.33 -6.49
C ALA A 16 -0.88 36.21 -7.43
N ILE A 17 0.40 35.83 -7.40
CA ILE A 17 0.93 34.71 -8.20
C ILE A 17 0.26 33.40 -7.79
N ARG A 18 0.12 33.15 -6.48
CA ARG A 18 -0.51 31.93 -5.96
C ARG A 18 -1.98 31.85 -6.34
N THR A 19 -2.72 32.96 -6.27
CA THR A 19 -4.13 33.02 -6.67
C THR A 19 -4.27 32.76 -8.17
N LYS A 20 -3.43 33.37 -9.01
CA LYS A 20 -3.42 33.14 -10.46
C LYS A 20 -3.12 31.68 -10.82
N MET A 21 -2.18 31.04 -10.12
CA MET A 21 -1.89 29.61 -10.33
C MET A 21 -3.08 28.73 -9.96
N LEU A 22 -3.75 29.00 -8.84
CA LEU A 22 -4.94 28.26 -8.44
C LEU A 22 -6.09 28.42 -9.43
N GLU A 23 -6.29 29.63 -9.96
CA GLU A 23 -7.31 29.88 -10.99
C GLU A 23 -7.00 29.14 -12.30
N GLN A 24 -5.74 29.08 -12.72
CA GLN A 24 -5.34 28.32 -13.91
C GLN A 24 -5.58 26.82 -13.74
N ILE A 25 -5.26 26.27 -12.56
CA ILE A 25 -5.52 24.86 -12.24
C ILE A 25 -7.03 24.59 -12.24
N ASP A 26 -7.83 25.48 -11.65
CA ASP A 26 -9.29 25.35 -11.64
C ASP A 26 -9.89 25.47 -13.04
N GLN A 27 -9.35 26.30 -13.93
CA GLN A 27 -9.77 26.34 -15.34
C GLN A 27 -9.45 25.04 -16.10
N GLN A 28 -8.29 24.43 -15.83
CA GLN A 28 -7.87 23.19 -16.49
C GLN A 28 -8.63 21.97 -15.96
N LEU A 29 -8.86 21.90 -14.65
CA LEU A 29 -9.37 20.70 -13.98
C LEU A 29 -10.84 20.83 -13.53
N SER A 30 -11.45 22.02 -13.68
CA SER A 30 -12.82 22.32 -13.26
C SER A 30 -13.14 21.82 -11.85
N LEU A 31 -12.21 22.01 -10.90
CA LEU A 31 -12.28 21.42 -9.55
C LEU A 31 -13.53 21.88 -8.78
N LYS A 32 -13.99 23.11 -9.02
CA LYS A 32 -15.27 23.61 -8.46
C LYS A 32 -16.49 22.79 -8.89
N SER A 33 -16.46 22.16 -10.06
CA SER A 33 -17.54 21.32 -10.57
C SER A 33 -17.43 19.85 -10.12
N ALA A 34 -16.21 19.40 -9.77
CA ALA A 34 -15.94 18.03 -9.34
C ALA A 34 -16.64 17.67 -8.02
N SER A 35 -16.89 18.64 -7.14
CA SER A 35 -17.63 18.44 -5.88
C SER A 35 -19.11 18.14 -6.07
N SER A 36 -19.65 18.39 -7.26
CA SER A 36 -21.07 18.18 -7.60
C SER A 36 -21.37 16.79 -8.17
N ILE A 37 -20.32 16.01 -8.49
CA ILE A 37 -20.45 14.68 -9.09
C ILE A 37 -20.55 13.64 -7.96
N PRO A 38 -21.65 12.88 -7.85
CA PRO A 38 -21.77 11.85 -6.82
C PRO A 38 -20.70 10.76 -7.02
N PRO A 39 -20.09 10.23 -5.94
CA PRO A 39 -18.89 9.37 -5.97
C PRO A 39 -19.10 7.98 -6.59
N GLN A 40 -20.22 7.71 -7.25
CA GLN A 40 -20.58 6.41 -7.82
C GLN A 40 -20.00 6.17 -9.22
N THR A 41 -19.52 7.20 -9.91
CA THR A 41 -18.79 7.05 -11.17
C THR A 41 -17.29 7.15 -10.91
N GLN A 42 -16.65 6.01 -10.69
CA GLN A 42 -15.20 5.91 -10.77
C GLN A 42 -14.82 6.05 -12.25
N ILE A 43 -14.56 7.28 -12.67
CA ILE A 43 -14.07 7.58 -14.00
C ILE A 43 -12.60 7.13 -14.04
N VAL A 44 -12.37 5.96 -14.61
CA VAL A 44 -11.02 5.49 -14.96
C VAL A 44 -10.58 6.33 -16.16
N ASP A 45 -9.80 7.38 -15.87
CA ASP A 45 -8.95 8.16 -16.80
C ASP A 45 -9.55 8.38 -18.21
N ILE A 46 -10.29 9.48 -18.43
CA ILE A 46 -10.79 9.86 -19.78
C ILE A 46 -9.67 10.45 -20.65
N ASN A 47 -8.57 10.86 -20.04
CA ASN A 47 -7.44 11.45 -20.76
C ASN A 47 -6.44 10.35 -21.11
N PRO A 48 -6.24 10.02 -22.39
CA PRO A 48 -5.17 9.12 -22.76
C PRO A 48 -3.86 9.79 -22.35
N LYS A 49 -3.03 9.05 -21.61
CA LYS A 49 -1.70 9.56 -21.25
C LYS A 49 -0.92 9.77 -22.54
N LEU A 50 -0.05 10.78 -22.58
CA LEU A 50 0.77 11.06 -23.77
C LEU A 50 1.50 9.81 -24.27
N THR A 51 1.92 8.94 -23.35
CA THR A 51 2.51 7.63 -23.64
C THR A 51 1.58 6.67 -24.38
N GLU A 52 0.28 6.71 -24.11
CA GLU A 52 -0.73 5.88 -24.76
C GLU A 52 -1.08 6.41 -26.15
N LEU A 53 -1.08 7.74 -26.34
CA LEU A 53 -1.18 8.36 -27.66
C LEU A 53 0.05 8.04 -28.53
N ASP A 54 1.25 8.08 -27.96
CA ASP A 54 2.48 7.71 -28.67
C ASP A 54 2.49 6.24 -29.12
N ILE A 55 1.91 5.35 -28.31
CA ILE A 55 1.66 3.94 -28.66
C ILE A 55 0.64 3.85 -29.80
N LEU A 56 -0.48 4.59 -29.71
CA LEU A 56 -1.55 4.56 -30.71
C LEU A 56 -1.09 5.13 -32.07
N LEU A 57 -0.26 6.17 -32.04
CA LEU A 57 0.34 6.79 -33.22
C LEU A 57 1.55 6.01 -33.76
N GLY A 58 1.98 4.93 -33.08
CA GLY A 58 3.11 4.10 -33.50
C GLY A 58 4.46 4.81 -33.45
N ILE A 59 4.57 5.89 -32.67
CA ILE A 59 5.81 6.67 -32.52
C ILE A 59 6.80 5.90 -31.64
N VAL A 60 6.30 5.16 -30.65
CA VAL A 60 7.11 4.38 -29.71
C VAL A 60 6.94 2.88 -30.00
N PRO A 61 8.04 2.10 -30.12
CA PRO A 61 7.94 0.65 -30.26
C PRO A 61 7.34 0.04 -28.98
N LEU A 62 6.16 -0.58 -29.11
CA LEU A 62 5.53 -1.32 -28.02
C LEU A 62 6.37 -2.57 -27.73
N HIS A 63 7.14 -2.56 -26.65
CA HIS A 63 7.87 -3.75 -26.21
C HIS A 63 6.91 -4.69 -25.48
N THR A 64 6.15 -5.49 -26.24
CA THR A 64 5.37 -6.58 -25.65
C THR A 64 6.34 -7.67 -25.19
N PRO A 65 6.41 -7.97 -23.88
CA PRO A 65 7.21 -9.09 -23.43
C PRO A 65 6.68 -10.38 -24.08
N TRP A 66 7.60 -11.19 -24.63
CA TRP A 66 7.26 -12.44 -25.32
C TRP A 66 6.62 -13.50 -24.41
N ALA A 67 6.73 -13.32 -23.09
CA ALA A 67 6.03 -14.11 -22.09
C ALA A 67 5.70 -13.24 -20.87
N TYR A 68 4.49 -13.42 -20.35
CA TYR A 68 4.05 -12.84 -19.08
C TYR A 68 3.92 -13.96 -18.06
N PHE A 69 4.84 -14.01 -17.09
CA PHE A 69 4.77 -14.96 -16.00
C PHE A 69 4.05 -14.31 -14.83
N TYR A 70 2.98 -14.94 -14.36
CA TYR A 70 2.37 -14.54 -13.11
C TYR A 70 3.36 -14.75 -11.97
N PRO A 71 3.39 -13.84 -10.98
CA PRO A 71 4.19 -14.06 -9.78
C PRO A 71 3.78 -15.41 -9.15
N PRO A 72 4.74 -16.25 -8.73
CA PRO A 72 4.41 -17.49 -8.04
C PRO A 72 3.61 -17.18 -6.78
N GLN A 73 2.66 -18.04 -6.44
CA GLN A 73 1.73 -17.83 -5.32
C GLN A 73 2.46 -17.53 -3.99
N ARG A 74 3.68 -18.07 -3.81
CA ARG A 74 4.52 -17.95 -2.61
C ARG A 74 5.80 -17.12 -2.85
N ILE A 75 5.70 -15.97 -3.51
CA ILE A 75 6.89 -15.17 -3.90
C ILE A 75 7.71 -14.67 -2.68
N ARG A 76 7.05 -14.47 -1.54
CA ARG A 76 7.68 -14.01 -0.29
C ARG A 76 8.60 -15.08 0.31
N ASP A 77 8.36 -16.35 0.00
CA ASP A 77 9.12 -17.47 0.55
C ASP A 77 10.34 -17.79 -0.31
N LEU A 78 10.21 -17.69 -1.64
CA LEU A 78 11.37 -17.81 -2.55
C LEU A 78 12.42 -16.71 -2.35
N ARG A 79 12.00 -15.51 -1.90
CA ARG A 79 12.92 -14.40 -1.62
C ARG A 79 13.63 -14.52 -0.26
N ARG A 80 13.31 -15.51 0.56
CA ARG A 80 13.99 -15.71 1.85
C ARG A 80 15.38 -16.28 1.59
N SER A 81 16.41 -15.44 1.82
CA SER A 81 17.80 -15.84 1.75
C SER A 81 18.06 -17.07 2.63
N PRO A 82 18.67 -18.17 2.14
CA PRO A 82 18.99 -19.32 2.98
C PRO A 82 19.95 -19.01 4.14
N PHE A 83 20.57 -17.82 4.13
CA PHE A 83 21.43 -17.29 5.18
C PHE A 83 20.71 -16.32 6.13
N ALA A 84 19.43 -16.02 5.91
CA ALA A 84 18.67 -15.20 6.85
C ALA A 84 18.38 -16.02 8.12
N PHE A 85 18.51 -15.36 9.27
CA PHE A 85 18.48 -15.96 10.61
C PHE A 85 17.16 -16.63 11.01
N TYR A 86 16.17 -16.71 10.13
CA TYR A 86 14.87 -17.35 10.39
C TYR A 86 14.97 -18.86 10.63
N ARG A 87 16.03 -19.53 10.18
CA ARG A 87 16.27 -20.97 10.47
C ARG A 87 16.77 -21.22 11.90
N VAL A 88 17.39 -20.21 12.50
CA VAL A 88 17.98 -20.28 13.85
C VAL A 88 17.05 -19.64 14.88
N ALA A 89 16.16 -18.75 14.43
CA ALA A 89 15.15 -18.13 15.27
C ALA A 89 14.13 -19.18 15.75
N PRO A 90 13.92 -19.33 17.07
CA PRO A 90 12.77 -20.07 17.56
C PRO A 90 11.51 -19.33 17.06
N SER A 91 10.60 -20.06 16.43
CA SER A 91 9.28 -19.56 16.04
C SER A 91 8.22 -20.44 16.68
N LEU A 92 7.06 -19.88 16.97
CA LEU A 92 5.92 -20.63 17.53
C LEU A 92 5.16 -21.44 16.44
N GLY A 93 5.88 -21.91 15.42
CA GLY A 93 5.35 -22.60 14.24
C GLY A 93 5.89 -22.01 12.93
N SER A 94 5.85 -22.79 11.85
CA SER A 94 6.14 -22.25 10.51
C SER A 94 5.09 -21.20 10.16
N TYR A 95 5.50 -20.08 9.59
CA TYR A 95 4.56 -19.09 9.05
C TYR A 95 3.63 -19.70 8.00
N GLU A 96 4.09 -20.75 7.30
CA GLU A 96 3.30 -21.49 6.30
C GLU A 96 2.13 -22.23 6.95
N ASP A 97 2.41 -22.97 8.03
CA ASP A 97 1.39 -23.69 8.79
C ASP A 97 0.37 -22.69 9.37
N GLN A 98 0.82 -21.51 9.79
CA GLN A 98 -0.06 -20.46 10.32
C GLN A 98 -0.98 -19.87 9.24
N GLU A 99 -0.47 -19.54 8.06
CA GLU A 99 -1.28 -19.02 6.94
C GLU A 99 -2.31 -20.07 6.45
N GLU A 100 -1.92 -21.34 6.39
CA GLU A 100 -2.83 -22.44 6.03
C GLU A 100 -3.92 -22.64 7.10
N LEU A 101 -3.56 -22.56 8.38
CA LEU A 101 -4.52 -22.64 9.49
C LEU A 101 -5.46 -21.43 9.54
N GLU A 102 -4.99 -20.23 9.22
CA GLU A 102 -5.85 -19.04 9.11
C GLU A 102 -6.83 -19.16 7.92
N ALA A 103 -6.36 -19.68 6.79
CA ALA A 103 -7.20 -19.90 5.60
C ALA A 103 -8.27 -20.96 5.84
N THR A 104 -7.91 -22.06 6.51
CA THR A 104 -8.88 -23.11 6.90
C THR A 104 -9.90 -22.55 7.90
N LEU A 105 -9.46 -21.78 8.88
CA LEU A 105 -10.35 -21.14 9.85
C LEU A 105 -11.31 -20.14 9.19
N ALA A 106 -10.85 -19.36 8.22
CA ALA A 106 -11.69 -18.44 7.46
C ALA A 106 -12.80 -19.19 6.69
N ALA A 107 -12.49 -20.34 6.10
CA ALA A 107 -13.40 -21.15 5.30
C ALA A 107 -14.49 -21.88 6.11
N ILE A 108 -14.33 -22.03 7.43
CA ILE A 108 -15.35 -22.68 8.29
C ILE A 108 -16.58 -21.75 8.44
N PRO A 109 -17.77 -22.17 8.00
CA PRO A 109 -19.00 -21.40 8.20
C PRO A 109 -19.40 -21.43 9.68
N CYS A 110 -19.74 -20.27 10.24
CA CYS A 110 -20.30 -20.15 11.59
C CYS A 110 -21.82 -20.02 11.48
N SER A 111 -22.54 -20.83 12.23
CA SER A 111 -24.01 -20.90 12.20
C SER A 111 -24.63 -20.25 13.43
N THR A 112 -23.90 -20.23 14.55
CA THR A 112 -24.37 -19.72 15.84
C THR A 112 -23.52 -18.54 16.33
N ALA A 113 -24.12 -17.69 17.17
CA ALA A 113 -23.41 -16.54 17.75
C ALA A 113 -22.25 -16.95 18.68
N GLU A 114 -22.30 -18.14 19.26
CA GLU A 114 -21.24 -18.72 20.09
C GLU A 114 -20.04 -19.15 19.22
N GLU A 115 -20.28 -19.83 18.10
CA GLU A 115 -19.23 -20.20 17.13
C GLU A 115 -18.50 -18.99 16.55
N GLU A 116 -19.20 -17.87 16.33
CA GLU A 116 -18.55 -16.63 15.89
C GLU A 116 -17.61 -16.04 16.96
N GLN A 117 -17.96 -16.15 18.24
CA GLN A 117 -17.12 -15.68 19.33
C GLN A 117 -15.89 -16.55 19.50
N GLU A 118 -16.04 -17.87 19.41
CA GLU A 118 -14.92 -18.81 19.44
C GLU A 118 -13.98 -18.60 18.25
N LYS A 119 -14.52 -18.45 17.04
CA LYS A 119 -13.74 -18.12 15.84
C LYS A 119 -12.96 -16.82 16.04
N LYS A 120 -13.59 -15.78 16.59
CA LYS A 120 -12.90 -14.52 16.93
C LYS A 120 -11.80 -14.72 17.97
N ALA A 121 -12.02 -15.51 19.02
CA ALA A 121 -11.00 -15.80 20.02
C ALA A 121 -9.77 -16.48 19.41
N ILE A 122 -9.99 -17.47 18.54
CA ILE A 122 -8.90 -18.19 17.85
C ILE A 122 -8.17 -17.27 16.88
N THR A 123 -8.86 -16.43 16.10
CA THR A 123 -8.18 -15.44 15.22
C THR A 123 -7.32 -14.45 16.02
N ASN A 124 -7.74 -14.07 17.23
CA ASN A 124 -6.95 -13.19 18.08
C ASN A 124 -5.70 -13.90 18.63
N CYS A 125 -5.78 -15.20 18.92
CA CYS A 125 -4.60 -16.00 19.28
C CYS A 125 -3.57 -16.02 18.13
N PHE A 126 -4.00 -16.25 16.88
CA PHE A 126 -3.08 -16.20 15.73
C PHE A 126 -2.42 -14.82 15.56
N LYS A 127 -3.18 -13.73 15.75
CA LYS A 127 -2.63 -12.36 15.75
C LYS A 127 -1.62 -12.10 16.88
N GLN A 128 -1.78 -12.74 18.04
CA GLN A 128 -0.80 -12.64 19.13
C GLN A 128 0.48 -13.40 18.78
N ILE A 129 0.34 -14.59 18.21
CA ILE A 129 1.48 -15.41 17.78
C ILE A 129 2.28 -14.70 16.68
N SER A 130 1.63 -14.06 15.72
CA SER A 130 2.33 -13.31 14.66
C SER A 130 3.13 -12.12 15.22
N LYS A 131 2.58 -11.39 16.21
CA LYS A 131 3.31 -10.32 16.92
C LYS A 131 4.52 -10.84 17.68
N ILE A 132 4.39 -11.97 18.38
CA ILE A 132 5.51 -12.58 19.11
C ILE A 132 6.61 -12.99 18.12
N ASN A 133 6.23 -13.59 17.00
CA ASN A 133 7.15 -13.96 15.92
C ASN A 133 7.86 -12.73 15.32
N GLU A 134 7.18 -11.60 15.17
CA GLU A 134 7.79 -10.33 14.74
C GLU A 134 8.82 -9.80 15.76
N TRP A 135 8.49 -9.84 17.05
CA TRP A 135 9.42 -9.45 18.11
C TRP A 135 10.65 -10.37 18.18
N LEU A 136 10.46 -11.68 18.03
CA LEU A 136 11.54 -12.64 17.94
C LEU A 136 12.44 -12.36 16.72
N GLY A 137 11.83 -12.05 15.57
CA GLY A 137 12.56 -11.63 14.37
C GLY A 137 13.41 -10.38 14.62
N PHE A 138 12.88 -9.37 15.32
CA PHE A 138 13.62 -8.17 15.69
C PHE A 138 14.79 -8.47 16.66
N ILE A 139 14.56 -9.27 17.69
CA ILE A 139 15.60 -9.67 18.66
C ILE A 139 16.72 -10.43 17.94
N VAL A 140 16.38 -11.39 17.09
CA VAL A 140 17.35 -12.18 16.33
C VAL A 140 18.08 -11.29 15.32
N GLY A 141 17.39 -10.35 14.67
CA GLY A 141 18.02 -9.36 13.80
C GLY A 141 19.06 -8.51 14.53
N ARG A 142 18.76 -8.07 15.76
CA ARG A 142 19.70 -7.35 16.63
C ARG A 142 20.90 -8.23 17.02
N ILE A 143 20.66 -9.49 17.41
CA ILE A 143 21.73 -10.45 17.72
C ILE A 143 22.62 -10.66 16.49
N GLY A 144 22.03 -10.80 15.30
CA GLY A 144 22.76 -10.92 14.04
C GLY A 144 23.64 -9.70 13.73
N GLN A 145 23.16 -8.49 14.02
CA GLN A 145 23.96 -7.28 13.91
C GLN A 145 25.15 -7.29 14.87
N PHE A 146 24.96 -7.67 16.14
CA PHE A 146 26.07 -7.77 17.11
C PHE A 146 27.08 -8.87 16.76
N LEU A 147 26.64 -9.96 16.10
CA LEU A 147 27.53 -11.03 15.63
C LEU A 147 28.34 -10.64 14.38
N GLN A 148 27.88 -9.67 13.59
CA GLN A 148 28.59 -9.20 12.40
C GLN A 148 29.73 -8.21 12.71
N GLY A 149 29.84 -7.73 13.97
CA GLY A 149 30.87 -6.80 14.43
C GLY A 149 30.36 -5.37 14.58
#